data_AF-A0A357BJ14-F1
#
_entry.id   AF-A0A357BJ14-F1
#
_cell.length_a   1.000
_cell.length_b   1.000
_cell.length_c   1.000
_cell.angle_alpha   90.00
_cell.angle_beta   90.00
_cell.angle_gamma   90.00
#
_symmetry.space_group_name_H-M   'P 1'
#
loop_
_entity.id
_entity.type
_entity.pdbx_description
1 polymer ?
#
loop_
_entity_poly.entity_id
_entity_poly.type
_entity_poly.pdbx_seq_one_letter_code
_entity_poly.pdbx_strand_id
1 'polypeptide(L)'
;METLITCKEGCEKILANEAALYHGKLQTKGRGWIIAQWNNAFLQELCFAYHILKDPLKVGAPSVNVLTEKLLDLFTAHIKEKRIVEPWP
;
A
#
# COMPACT_ATOMS: atom_id res chain seq x y z
N MET A 1 1.56 -11.86 4.75
CA MET A 1 1.29 -10.84 3.71
C MET A 1 1.43 -9.46 4.32
N GLU A 2 2.17 -8.54 3.69
CA GLU A 2 2.18 -7.14 4.12
C GLU A 2 0.87 -6.46 3.69
N THR A 3 0.33 -5.61 4.55
CA THR A 3 -0.93 -4.91 4.31
C THR A 3 -0.79 -3.48 4.79
N LEU A 4 -1.08 -2.53 3.90
CA LEU A 4 -1.15 -1.11 4.21
C LEU A 4 -2.57 -0.79 4.64
N ILE A 5 -2.72 -0.22 5.84
CA ILE A 5 -4.02 0.15 6.40
C ILE A 5 -4.00 1.64 6.69
N THR A 6 -5.00 2.36 6.17
CA THR A 6 -5.15 3.80 6.40
C THR A 6 -6.16 4.06 7.53
N CYS A 7 -5.95 5.11 8.30
CA CYS A 7 -6.84 5.54 9.37
C CYS A 7 -6.88 7.06 9.49
N LYS A 8 -7.79 7.55 10.35
CA LYS A 8 -7.78 8.95 10.77
C LYS A 8 -6.47 9.31 11.46
N GLU A 9 -5.95 10.50 11.18
CA GLU A 9 -4.77 11.03 11.89
C GLU A 9 -5.00 11.02 13.41
N GLY A 10 -4.03 10.49 14.15
CA GLY A 10 -4.09 10.34 15.61
C GLY A 10 -4.67 9.00 16.10
N CYS A 11 -5.27 8.19 15.22
CA CYS A 11 -5.80 6.86 15.57
C CYS A 11 -4.81 5.72 15.29
N GLU A 12 -3.55 6.00 14.91
CA GLU A 12 -2.59 4.98 14.48
C GLU A 12 -2.25 3.99 15.59
N LYS A 13 -2.22 4.45 16.85
CA LYS A 13 -2.01 3.58 18.02
C LYS A 13 -3.20 2.65 18.25
N ILE A 14 -4.42 3.16 18.06
CA ILE A 14 -5.65 2.39 18.24
C ILE A 14 -5.74 1.33 17.15
N LEU A 15 -5.48 1.71 15.90
CA LEU A 15 -5.46 0.78 14.76
C LEU A 15 -4.34 -0.27 14.90
N ALA A 16 -3.15 0.11 15.39
CA ALA A 16 -2.07 -0.85 15.63
C ALA A 16 -2.43 -1.87 16.72
N ASN A 17 -3.09 -1.42 17.79
CA ASN A 17 -3.58 -2.31 18.84
C ASN A 17 -4.69 -3.23 18.32
N GLU A 18 -5.62 -2.70 17.53
CA GLU A 18 -6.68 -3.47 16.87
C GLU A 18 -6.09 -4.54 15.93
N ALA A 19 -5.12 -4.15 15.09
CA ALA A 19 -4.41 -5.10 14.24
C ALA A 19 -3.72 -6.19 15.07
N ALA A 20 -3.11 -5.85 16.21
CA ALA A 20 -2.47 -6.82 17.10
C ALA A 20 -3.47 -7.80 17.74
N LEU A 21 -4.67 -7.35 18.09
CA LEU A 21 -5.75 -8.24 18.60
C LEU A 21 -6.10 -9.32 17.57
N TYR A 22 -6.07 -8.98 16.29
CA TYR A 22 -6.36 -9.90 15.19
C TYR A 22 -5.11 -10.59 14.61
N HIS A 23 -4.04 -10.71 15.41
CA HIS A 23 -2.78 -11.37 15.03
C HIS A 23 -2.00 -10.69 13.89
N GLY A 24 -2.31 -9.43 13.58
CA GLY A 24 -1.51 -8.59 12.71
C GLY A 24 -0.27 -8.07 13.45
N LYS A 25 0.92 -8.35 12.93
CA LYS A 25 2.17 -7.83 13.47
C LYS A 25 2.47 -6.46 12.85
N LEU A 26 2.48 -5.40 13.66
CA LEU A 26 2.88 -4.07 13.19
C LEU A 26 4.35 -4.10 12.72
N GLN A 27 4.58 -3.63 11.50
CA GLN A 27 5.92 -3.48 10.93
C GLN A 27 6.39 -2.03 11.04
N THR A 28 5.57 -1.09 10.57
CA THR A 28 5.87 0.34 10.62
C THR A 28 4.58 1.16 10.62
N LYS A 29 4.69 2.44 10.98
CA LYS A 29 3.57 3.38 11.03
C LYS A 29 4.01 4.77 10.58
N GLY A 30 3.10 5.50 9.96
CA GLY A 30 3.25 6.91 9.64
C GLY A 30 1.99 7.68 10.01
N ARG A 31 1.90 8.95 9.62
CA ARG A 31 0.70 9.77 9.89
C ARG A 31 -0.48 9.24 9.07
N GLY A 32 -1.54 8.80 9.73
CA GLY A 32 -2.75 8.28 9.10
C GLY A 32 -2.62 6.89 8.45
N TRP A 33 -1.54 6.15 8.69
CA TRP A 33 -1.38 4.80 8.13
C TRP A 33 -0.48 3.89 8.97
N ILE A 34 -0.72 2.59 8.85
CA ILE A 34 0.14 1.53 9.40
C ILE A 34 0.42 0.47 8.32
N ILE A 35 1.58 -0.17 8.41
CA ILE A 35 1.86 -1.41 7.69
C ILE A 35 1.90 -2.54 8.72
N ALA A 36 1.05 -3.54 8.49
CA ALA A 36 0.98 -4.74 9.32
C ALA A 36 1.23 -5.99 8.47
N GLN A 37 1.84 -7.00 9.08
CA GLN A 37 2.01 -8.31 8.49
C GLN A 37 1.04 -9.30 9.11
N TRP A 38 0.26 -9.96 8.27
CA TRP A 38 -0.70 -10.98 8.68
C TRP A 38 -0.25 -12.36 8.22
N ASN A 39 -0.42 -13.36 9.09
CA ASN A 39 -0.16 -14.76 8.77
C ASN A 39 -1.38 -15.46 8.16
N ASN A 40 -2.59 -14.96 8.44
CA ASN A 40 -3.84 -15.49 7.91
C ASN A 40 -4.42 -14.60 6.81
N ALA A 41 -5.10 -15.23 5.85
CA ALA A 41 -5.72 -14.56 4.70
C ALA A 41 -7.01 -13.79 5.03
N PHE A 42 -7.57 -14.00 6.23
CA PHE A 42 -8.76 -13.30 6.70
C PHE A 42 -8.37 -12.00 7.38
N LEU A 43 -8.28 -10.93 6.59
CA LEU A 43 -8.35 -9.56 7.11
C LEU A 43 -9.76 -9.37 7.67
N GLN A 44 -9.86 -9.40 9.00
CA GLN A 44 -11.12 -9.12 9.69
C GLN A 44 -11.47 -7.64 9.53
N GLU A 45 -12.76 -7.32 9.64
CA GLU A 45 -13.25 -5.95 9.58
C GLU A 45 -12.65 -5.14 10.74
N LEU A 46 -11.70 -4.27 10.42
CA LEU A 46 -11.09 -3.34 11.37
C LEU A 46 -11.98 -2.10 11.47
N CYS A 47 -12.42 -1.73 12.66
CA CYS A 47 -13.32 -0.61 12.88
C CYS A 47 -12.64 0.75 12.61
N PHE A 48 -11.33 0.84 12.83
CA PHE A 48 -10.58 2.08 12.66
C PHE A 48 -9.90 2.20 11.28
N ALA A 49 -10.04 1.18 10.43
CA ALA A 49 -9.48 1.18 9.09
C ALA A 49 -10.41 1.88 8.09
N TYR A 50 -9.87 2.78 7.29
CA TYR A 50 -10.57 3.36 6.14
C TYR A 50 -10.38 2.53 4.89
N HIS A 51 -9.13 2.14 4.61
CA HIS A 51 -8.79 1.29 3.48
C HIS A 51 -7.78 0.24 3.91
N ILE A 52 -7.97 -0.98 3.40
CA ILE A 52 -7.08 -2.11 3.61
C ILE A 52 -6.53 -2.51 2.25
N LEU A 53 -5.25 -2.23 2.03
CA LEU A 53 -4.55 -2.47 0.76
C LEU A 53 -3.59 -3.66 0.95
N LYS A 54 -3.89 -4.75 0.25
CA LYS A 54 -3.10 -5.99 0.27
C LYS A 54 -1.86 -5.83 -0.63
N ASP A 55 -0.73 -6.33 -0.16
CA ASP A 55 0.54 -6.37 -0.90
C ASP A 55 0.98 -5.02 -1.48
N PRO A 56 1.26 -4.02 -0.61
CA PRO A 56 1.67 -2.70 -1.06
C PRO A 56 3.06 -2.74 -1.72
N LEU A 57 3.16 -2.26 -2.96
CA LEU A 57 4.43 -2.11 -3.65
C LEU A 57 5.27 -1.00 -3.02
N LYS A 58 6.44 -1.34 -2.48
CA LYS A 58 7.40 -0.37 -1.94
C LYS A 58 8.29 0.18 -3.07
N VAL A 59 8.16 1.47 -3.37
CA VAL A 59 8.99 2.17 -4.34
C VAL A 59 9.95 3.13 -3.61
N GLY A 60 11.21 2.72 -3.47
CA GLY A 60 12.27 3.59 -2.94
C GLY A 60 12.89 4.45 -4.04
N ALA A 61 12.98 5.76 -3.82
CA ALA A 61 13.67 6.69 -4.72
C ALA A 61 14.54 7.68 -3.93
N PRO A 62 15.79 7.95 -4.37
CA PRO A 62 16.70 8.87 -3.69
C PRO A 62 16.35 10.35 -3.90
N SER A 63 15.55 10.67 -4.92
CA SER A 63 15.08 12.03 -5.23
C SER A 63 13.69 12.00 -5.86
N VAL A 64 13.02 13.15 -5.87
CA VAL A 64 11.68 13.30 -6.50
C VAL A 64 11.73 12.99 -7.99
N ASN A 65 12.79 13.40 -8.69
CA ASN A 65 12.94 13.14 -10.13
C ASN A 65 13.00 11.63 -10.41
N VAL A 66 13.78 10.88 -9.62
CA VAL A 66 13.88 9.42 -9.77
C VAL A 66 12.56 8.73 -9.40
N LEU A 67 11.78 9.30 -8.47
CA LEU A 67 10.44 8.79 -8.17
C LEU A 67 9.52 8.95 -9.39
N THR A 68 9.54 10.10 -10.05
CA THR A 68 8.74 10.36 -11.25
C THR A 68 9.09 9.40 -12.38
N GLU A 69 10.37 9.15 -12.63
CA GLU A 69 10.83 8.17 -13.63
C GLU A 69 10.31 6.77 -13.30
N LYS A 70 10.47 6.31 -12.06
CA LYS A 70 9.97 4.98 -11.64
C LYS A 70 8.46 4.86 -11.74
N LEU A 71 7.72 5.91 -11.42
CA LEU A 71 6.26 5.92 -11.59
C LEU A 71 5.88 5.83 -13.06
N LEU A 72 6.54 6.60 -13.93
CA LEU A 72 6.33 6.54 -15.38
C LEU A 72 6.59 5.12 -15.89
N ASP A 73 7.70 4.49 -15.48
CA ASP A 73 8.04 3.13 -15.87
C ASP A 73 6.99 2.12 -15.39
N LEU A 74 6.49 2.25 -14.16
CA LEU A 74 5.45 1.36 -13.64
C LEU A 74 4.13 1.45 -14.44
N PHE A 75 3.71 2.67 -14.80
CA PHE A 75 2.48 2.88 -15.58
C PHE A 75 2.64 2.52 -17.06
N THR A 76 3.83 2.73 -17.62
CA THR A 76 4.11 2.48 -19.04
C THR A 76 4.65 1.09 -19.34
N ALA A 77 5.02 0.29 -18.31
CA ALA A 77 5.51 -1.07 -18.47
C ALA A 77 4.59 -1.92 -19.35
N HIS A 78 3.28 -1.87 -19.12
CA HIS A 78 2.28 -2.60 -19.91
C HIS A 78 2.12 -2.09 -21.35
N ILE A 79 2.37 -0.79 -21.57
CA ILE A 79 2.27 -0.16 -22.90
C ILE A 79 3.50 -0.52 -23.74
N LYS A 80 4.68 -0.66 -23.12
CA LYS A 80 5.92 -1.02 -23.81
C LYS A 80 5.85 -2.36 -24.54
N GLU A 81 5.07 -3.30 -24.02
CA GLU A 81 4.84 -4.61 -24.63
C GLU A 81 3.72 -4.61 -25.68
N LYS A 82 2.83 -3.61 -25.64
CA LYS A 82 1.74 -3.47 -26.61
C LYS A 82 2.22 -2.64 -27.80
N ARG A 83 2.41 -3.31 -28.94
CA ARG A 83 2.53 -2.61 -30.22
C ARG A 83 1.18 -1.96 -30.53
N ILE A 84 1.09 -0.64 -30.35
CA ILE A 84 -0.08 0.15 -30.76
C ILE A 84 0.00 0.26 -32.29
N VAL A 85 -0.71 -0.63 -32.99
CA VAL A 85 -0.71 -0.68 -34.47
C VAL A 85 -1.85 0.17 -35.05
N GLU A 86 -2.89 0.43 -34.28
CA GLU A 86 -4.06 1.18 -34.72
C GLU A 86 -3.89 2.69 -34.46
N PRO A 87 -4.42 3.55 -35.36
CA PRO A 87 -4.37 4.99 -35.18
C PRO A 87 -5.14 5.40 -33.91
N TRP A 88 -4.58 6.36 -33.17
CA TRP A 88 -5.21 6.95 -32.00
C TRP A 88 -6.52 7.65 -32.42
N PRO A 89 -7.66 7.40 -31.74
CA PRO A 89 -8.93 8.07 -32.05
C PRO A 89 -8.90 9.57 -31.71
#